data_AF-A0A7W1UQZ8-F1
#
_entry.id   AF-A0A7W1UQZ8-F1
#
_cell.length_a   1.000
_cell.length_b   1.000
_cell.length_c   1.000
_cell.angle_alpha   90.00
_cell.angle_beta   90.00
_cell.angle_gamma   90.00
#
_symmetry.space_group_name_H-M   'P 1'
#
loop_
_entity.id
_entity.type
_entity.pdbx_description
1 polymer ?
#
loop_
_entity_poly.entity_id
_entity_poly.type
_entity_poly.pdbx_seq_one_letter_code
_entity_poly.pdbx_strand_id
1 'polypeptide(L)'
;MSSSLILLCVLAYSLLLFYVTWWTSRGANNESYYVGNRSSKWYLVAYGMIGASLSGVTFISVPGAVGTAQFGYLQVVLGYLVGYVVIAYVLLPLYYRLNLTSIYSYLKGRFGNSSYKTGAFFFIFSRVVGAAFRMYIVVNVLQEFVFDDMGVPFFVTVAIFMLLILLYTYQGGVKTIVYT
;
A
#
# COMPACT_ATOMS: atom_id res chain seq x y z
N MET A 1 23.42 10.15 10.21
CA MET A 1 23.51 10.50 8.77
C MET A 1 23.30 11.99 8.65
N SER A 2 23.92 12.69 7.70
CA SER A 2 23.62 14.12 7.51
C SER A 2 22.22 14.29 6.90
N SER A 3 21.49 15.32 7.31
CA SER A 3 20.15 15.63 6.80
C SER A 3 20.16 15.82 5.27
N SER A 4 21.26 16.34 4.73
CA SER A 4 21.52 16.47 3.29
C SER A 4 21.56 15.13 2.56
N LEU A 5 22.16 14.08 3.15
CA LEU A 5 22.23 12.76 2.55
C LEU A 5 20.85 12.09 2.53
N ILE A 6 20.09 12.23 3.61
CA ILE A 6 18.72 11.70 3.69
C ILE A 6 17.85 12.35 2.60
N LEU A 7 17.89 13.68 2.49
CA LEU A 7 17.17 14.42 1.44
C LEU A 7 17.58 13.98 0.04
N LEU A 8 18.88 13.82 -0.21
CA LEU A 8 19.37 13.35 -1.51
C LEU A 8 18.82 11.96 -1.85
N CYS A 9 18.82 11.03 -0.89
CA CYS A 9 18.25 9.69 -1.09
C CYS A 9 16.75 9.75 -1.38
N VAL A 10 15.99 10.52 -0.60
CA VAL A 10 14.53 10.68 -0.80
C VAL A 10 14.24 11.30 -2.17
N LEU A 11 14.97 12.35 -2.56
CA LEU A 11 14.80 13.01 -3.85
C LEU A 11 15.17 12.08 -5.01
N ALA A 12 16.32 11.40 -4.94
CA ALA A 12 16.75 10.46 -5.98
C ALA A 12 15.75 9.31 -6.16
N TYR A 13 15.25 8.74 -5.06
CA TYR A 13 14.24 7.68 -5.11
C TYR A 13 12.90 8.20 -5.66
N SER A 14 12.45 9.38 -5.23
CA SER A 14 11.22 9.99 -5.75
C SER A 14 11.31 10.25 -7.25
N LEU A 15 12.43 10.81 -7.73
CA LEU A 15 12.67 11.03 -9.15
C LEU A 15 12.70 9.72 -9.95
N LEU A 16 13.31 8.67 -9.41
CA LEU A 16 13.29 7.34 -10.02
C LEU A 16 11.85 6.81 -10.14
N LEU A 17 11.03 6.94 -9.09
CA LEU A 17 9.62 6.55 -9.12
C LEU A 17 8.82 7.33 -10.17
N PHE A 18 8.98 8.65 -10.23
CA PHE A 18 8.34 9.48 -11.26
C PHE A 18 8.82 9.10 -12.67
N TYR A 19 10.11 8.80 -12.85
CA TYR A 19 10.66 8.36 -14.12
C TYR A 19 10.09 7.01 -14.57
N VAL A 20 10.05 6.02 -13.68
CA VAL A 20 9.43 4.71 -13.95
C VAL A 20 7.97 4.89 -14.31
N THR A 21 7.24 5.68 -13.51
CA THR A 21 5.82 5.99 -13.74
C THR A 21 5.57 6.64 -15.09
N TRP A 22 6.37 7.66 -15.42
CA TRP A 22 6.30 8.32 -16.72
C TRP A 22 6.60 7.34 -17.85
N TRP A 23 7.61 6.48 -17.71
CA TRP A 23 7.96 5.50 -18.73
C TRP A 23 6.86 4.44 -18.93
N THR A 24 6.29 3.91 -17.85
CA THR A 24 5.29 2.83 -17.89
C THR A 24 3.90 3.32 -18.30
N SER A 25 3.59 4.59 -18.02
CA SER A 25 2.32 5.25 -18.40
C SER A 25 2.27 5.66 -19.88
N ARG A 26 3.41 5.72 -20.59
CA ARG A 26 3.42 5.96 -22.05
C ARG A 26 2.64 4.87 -22.79
N GLY A 27 1.60 5.28 -23.51
CA GLY A 27 0.72 4.39 -24.26
C GLY A 27 -0.35 3.66 -23.43
N ALA A 28 -0.62 4.11 -22.19
CA ALA A 28 -1.70 3.56 -21.38
C ALA A 28 -3.08 4.05 -21.86
N ASN A 29 -3.98 3.10 -22.18
CA ASN A 29 -5.41 3.35 -22.39
C ASN A 29 -6.20 3.07 -21.08
N ASN A 30 -7.48 3.45 -21.02
CA ASN A 30 -8.33 3.23 -19.82
C ASN A 30 -8.34 1.75 -19.35
N GLU A 31 -8.33 0.78 -20.27
CA GLU A 31 -8.26 -0.64 -19.90
C GLU A 31 -6.94 -1.02 -19.20
N SER A 32 -5.81 -0.51 -19.69
CA SER A 32 -4.51 -0.71 -19.04
C SER A 32 -4.41 0.03 -17.70
N TYR A 33 -5.10 1.16 -17.54
CA TYR A 33 -5.13 1.94 -16.30
C TYR A 33 -5.93 1.25 -15.18
N TYR A 34 -7.02 0.54 -15.49
CA TYR A 34 -7.90 -0.08 -14.49
C TYR A 34 -7.73 -1.61 -14.33
N VAL A 35 -7.33 -2.33 -15.38
CA VAL A 35 -7.39 -3.81 -15.40
C VAL A 35 -6.04 -4.47 -15.74
N GLY A 36 -5.01 -3.71 -16.13
CA GLY A 36 -3.71 -4.28 -16.53
C GLY A 36 -3.84 -5.31 -17.68
N ASN A 37 -4.87 -5.18 -18.52
CA ASN A 37 -5.26 -6.10 -19.59
C ASN A 37 -5.52 -7.56 -19.18
N ARG A 38 -5.68 -7.87 -17.87
CA ARG A 38 -5.82 -9.25 -17.35
C ARG A 38 -4.72 -10.23 -17.81
N SER A 39 -3.60 -9.73 -18.33
CA SER A 39 -2.50 -10.52 -18.90
C SER A 39 -1.22 -10.44 -18.06
N SER A 40 -1.32 -9.90 -16.85
CA SER A 40 -0.20 -9.80 -15.92
C SER A 40 0.32 -11.20 -15.57
N LYS A 41 1.60 -11.44 -15.81
CA LYS A 41 2.26 -12.70 -15.46
C LYS A 41 2.13 -12.93 -13.95
N TRP A 42 1.81 -14.15 -13.54
CA TRP A 42 1.50 -14.49 -12.15
C TRP A 42 2.59 -14.07 -11.16
N TYR A 43 3.87 -14.13 -11.55
CA TYR A 43 4.98 -13.73 -10.70
C TYR A 43 5.06 -12.22 -10.49
N LEU A 44 4.72 -11.40 -11.49
CA LEU A 44 4.65 -9.94 -11.33
C LEU A 44 3.54 -9.56 -10.36
N VAL A 45 2.40 -10.25 -10.46
CA VAL A 45 1.29 -10.07 -9.51
C VAL A 45 1.72 -10.52 -8.11
N ALA A 46 2.39 -11.67 -7.98
CA ALA A 46 2.86 -12.17 -6.68
C ALA A 46 3.83 -11.19 -6.00
N TYR A 47 4.83 -10.69 -6.73
CA TYR A 47 5.77 -9.69 -6.20
C TYR A 47 5.05 -8.38 -5.82
N GLY A 48 4.17 -7.87 -6.68
CA GLY A 48 3.37 -6.67 -6.37
C GLY A 48 2.47 -6.86 -5.14
N MET A 49 1.89 -8.05 -4.97
CA MET A 49 1.05 -8.38 -3.81
C MET A 49 1.85 -8.44 -2.50
N ILE A 50 3.11 -8.91 -2.54
CA ILE A 50 4.02 -8.84 -1.39
C ILE A 50 4.32 -7.38 -1.05
N GLY A 51 4.67 -6.57 -2.06
CA GLY A 51 4.93 -5.14 -1.90
C GLY A 51 3.73 -4.40 -1.30
N ALA A 52 2.52 -4.68 -1.77
CA ALA A 52 1.28 -4.07 -1.27
C ALA A 52 0.92 -4.49 0.18
N SER A 53 1.41 -5.65 0.63
CA SER A 53 1.16 -6.17 1.97
C SER A 53 2.13 -5.59 3.02
N LEU A 54 3.31 -5.17 2.58
CA LEU A 54 4.35 -4.57 3.43
C LEU A 54 4.26 -3.03 3.39
N SER A 55 4.76 -2.37 4.43
CA SER A 55 4.81 -0.91 4.48
C SER A 55 5.98 -0.41 5.31
N GLY A 56 6.31 0.88 5.22
CA GLY A 56 7.35 1.49 6.06
C GLY A 56 7.14 1.26 7.56
N VAL A 57 5.88 1.18 8.01
CA VAL A 57 5.53 0.82 9.40
C VAL A 57 6.03 -0.57 9.75
N THR A 58 5.92 -1.55 8.85
CA THR A 58 6.43 -2.91 9.10
C THR A 58 7.94 -2.90 9.28
N PHE A 59 8.66 -2.16 8.43
CA PHE A 59 10.13 -2.08 8.49
C PHE A 59 10.66 -1.38 9.75
N ILE A 60 9.90 -0.44 10.31
CA ILE A 60 10.27 0.26 11.54
C ILE A 60 9.81 -0.53 12.77
N SER A 61 8.54 -0.94 12.80
CA SER A 61 7.90 -1.49 14.01
C SER A 61 8.29 -2.94 14.29
N VAL A 62 8.51 -3.79 13.28
CA VAL A 62 8.84 -5.21 13.53
C VAL A 62 10.23 -5.36 14.17
N PRO A 63 11.31 -4.75 13.66
CA PRO A 63 12.61 -4.79 14.35
C PRO A 63 12.56 -4.16 15.74
N GLY A 64 11.84 -3.04 15.91
CA GLY A 64 11.63 -2.43 17.22
C GLY A 64 10.93 -3.37 18.21
N ALA A 65 9.95 -4.15 17.74
CA ALA A 65 9.28 -5.16 18.53
C ALA A 65 10.18 -6.36 18.87
N VAL A 66 11.15 -6.73 18.01
CA VAL A 66 12.11 -7.80 18.34
C VAL A 66 12.94 -7.45 19.57
N GLY A 67 13.30 -6.17 19.74
CA GLY A 67 14.05 -5.72 20.91
C GLY A 67 13.33 -5.96 22.25
N THR A 68 11.99 -5.99 22.26
CA THR A 68 11.17 -6.13 23.48
C THR A 68 10.46 -7.46 23.59
N ALA A 69 9.93 -7.97 22.47
CA ALA A 69 9.11 -9.17 22.37
C ALA A 69 9.78 -10.32 21.59
N GLN A 70 11.06 -10.18 21.23
CA GLN A 70 11.84 -11.20 20.52
C GLN A 70 11.11 -11.67 19.25
N PHE A 71 10.99 -12.97 19.03
CA PHE A 71 10.32 -13.55 17.87
C PHE A 71 8.79 -13.64 18.03
N GLY A 72 8.15 -12.92 18.97
CA GLY A 72 6.70 -12.96 19.16
C GLY A 72 5.92 -12.65 17.87
N TYR A 73 6.40 -11.69 17.06
CA TYR A 73 5.79 -11.36 15.77
C TYR A 73 5.82 -12.52 14.75
N LEU A 74 6.74 -13.48 14.90
CA LEU A 74 6.83 -14.64 14.00
C LEU A 74 5.57 -15.51 14.05
N GLN A 75 4.90 -15.57 15.21
CA GLN A 75 3.62 -16.30 15.34
C GLN A 75 2.54 -15.71 14.43
N VAL A 76 2.50 -14.38 14.31
CA VAL A 76 1.59 -13.67 13.40
C VAL A 76 1.92 -14.01 11.95
N VAL A 77 3.20 -14.04 11.59
CA VAL A 77 3.66 -14.41 10.24
C VAL A 77 3.27 -15.85 9.89
N LEU A 78 3.43 -16.80 10.81
CA LEU A 78 2.96 -18.17 10.62
C LEU A 78 1.43 -18.25 10.47
N GLY A 79 0.69 -17.42 11.21
CA GLY A 79 -0.75 -17.27 11.04
C GLY A 79 -1.16 -16.78 9.64
N TYR A 80 -0.38 -15.86 9.04
CA TYR A 80 -0.61 -15.42 7.66
C TYR A 80 -0.49 -16.56 6.65
N LEU A 81 0.46 -17.49 6.84
CA LEU A 81 0.60 -18.65 5.94
C LEU A 81 -0.68 -19.49 5.92
N VAL A 82 -1.23 -19.79 7.11
CA VAL A 82 -2.51 -20.52 7.22
C VAL A 82 -3.65 -19.73 6.59
N GLY A 83 -3.71 -18.41 6.84
CA GLY A 83 -4.69 -17.52 6.23
C GLY A 83 -4.63 -17.53 4.69
N TYR A 84 -3.43 -17.51 4.11
CA TYR A 84 -3.25 -17.58 2.66
C TYR A 84 -3.68 -18.92 2.07
N VAL A 85 -3.47 -20.03 2.77
CA VAL A 85 -4.01 -21.34 2.35
C VAL A 85 -5.54 -21.29 2.29
N VAL A 86 -6.20 -20.73 3.31
CA VAL A 86 -7.67 -20.57 3.31
C VAL A 86 -8.13 -19.66 2.17
N ILE A 87 -7.44 -18.53 1.94
CA ILE A 87 -7.76 -17.62 0.84
C ILE A 87 -7.64 -18.36 -0.50
N ALA A 88 -6.57 -19.10 -0.71
CA ALA A 88 -6.27 -19.77 -1.97
C ALA A 88 -7.27 -20.89 -2.31
N TYR A 89 -7.63 -21.71 -1.33
CA TYR A 89 -8.44 -22.92 -1.57
C TYR A 89 -9.93 -22.75 -1.26
N VAL A 90 -10.33 -21.74 -0.49
CA VAL A 90 -11.74 -21.53 -0.11
C VAL A 90 -12.29 -20.24 -0.70
N LEU A 91 -11.66 -19.11 -0.42
CA LEU A 91 -12.23 -17.80 -0.75
C LEU A 91 -12.09 -17.46 -2.24
N LEU A 92 -10.92 -17.67 -2.84
CA LEU A 92 -10.73 -17.41 -4.27
C LEU A 92 -11.67 -18.24 -5.16
N PRO A 93 -11.79 -19.57 -5.01
CA PRO A 93 -12.72 -20.35 -5.82
C PRO A 93 -14.18 -19.88 -5.69
N LEU A 94 -14.60 -19.49 -4.49
CA LEU A 94 -15.94 -18.95 -4.24
C LEU A 94 -16.17 -17.62 -4.97
N TYR A 95 -15.24 -16.67 -4.84
CA TYR A 95 -15.39 -15.34 -5.43
C TYR A 95 -15.30 -15.36 -6.95
N TYR A 96 -14.45 -16.22 -7.51
CA TYR A 96 -14.36 -16.43 -8.96
C TYR A 96 -15.63 -17.08 -9.52
N ARG A 97 -16.18 -18.10 -8.84
CA ARG A 97 -17.46 -18.72 -9.25
C ARG A 97 -18.61 -17.72 -9.28
N LEU A 98 -18.63 -16.79 -8.33
CA LEU A 98 -19.67 -15.77 -8.21
C LEU A 98 -19.41 -14.51 -9.07
N ASN A 99 -18.28 -14.46 -9.81
CA ASN A 99 -17.89 -13.31 -10.64
C ASN A 99 -17.97 -11.97 -9.90
N LEU A 100 -17.53 -11.93 -8.63
CA LEU A 100 -17.63 -10.73 -7.81
C LEU A 100 -16.54 -9.72 -8.15
N THR A 101 -16.92 -8.47 -8.39
CA THR A 101 -15.98 -7.34 -8.53
C THR A 101 -15.40 -6.91 -7.17
N SER A 102 -16.14 -7.10 -6.09
CA SER A 102 -15.75 -6.77 -4.72
C SER A 102 -16.11 -7.93 -3.81
N ILE A 103 -15.21 -8.30 -2.89
CA ILE A 103 -15.48 -9.34 -1.90
C ILE A 103 -16.71 -9.00 -1.04
N TYR A 104 -16.99 -7.71 -0.83
CA TYR A 104 -18.16 -7.27 -0.06
C TYR A 104 -19.47 -7.50 -0.80
N SER A 105 -19.47 -7.59 -2.14
CA SER A 105 -20.66 -7.94 -2.92
C SER A 105 -21.20 -9.33 -2.56
N TYR A 106 -20.36 -10.22 -2.02
CA TYR A 106 -20.81 -11.48 -1.43
C TYR A 106 -21.83 -11.25 -0.31
N LEU A 107 -21.60 -10.26 0.56
CA LEU A 107 -22.51 -9.92 1.65
C LEU A 107 -23.87 -9.44 1.13
N LYS A 108 -23.88 -8.75 -0.02
CA LYS A 108 -25.13 -8.32 -0.66
C LYS A 108 -26.00 -9.51 -1.04
N GLY A 109 -25.41 -10.51 -1.68
CA GLY A 109 -26.13 -11.71 -2.12
C GLY A 109 -26.52 -12.62 -0.96
N ARG A 110 -25.67 -12.72 0.07
CA ARG A 110 -25.87 -13.67 1.18
C ARG A 110 -26.71 -13.13 2.34
N PHE A 111 -26.61 -11.83 2.64
CA PHE A 111 -27.17 -11.19 3.84
C PHE A 111 -27.93 -9.89 3.54
N GLY A 112 -27.90 -9.40 2.30
CA GLY A 112 -28.64 -8.23 1.87
C GLY A 112 -27.83 -6.92 1.86
N ASN A 113 -28.52 -5.84 1.48
CA ASN A 113 -27.88 -4.56 1.16
C ASN A 113 -27.26 -3.86 2.38
N SER A 114 -27.84 -4.02 3.57
CA SER A 114 -27.30 -3.44 4.80
C SER A 114 -25.92 -4.03 5.13
N SER A 115 -25.79 -5.36 5.10
CA SER A 115 -24.51 -6.04 5.34
C SER A 115 -23.44 -5.65 4.32
N TYR A 116 -23.82 -5.50 3.04
CA TYR A 116 -22.92 -4.99 2.00
C TYR A 116 -22.40 -3.59 2.34
N LYS A 117 -23.30 -2.64 2.64
CA LYS A 117 -22.92 -1.26 2.94
C LYS A 117 -22.05 -1.17 4.19
N THR A 118 -22.40 -1.91 5.25
CA THR A 118 -21.64 -1.94 6.49
C THR A 118 -20.23 -2.51 6.26
N GLY A 119 -20.11 -3.63 5.55
CA GLY A 119 -18.81 -4.23 5.25
C GLY A 119 -17.92 -3.32 4.40
N ALA A 120 -18.48 -2.72 3.35
CA ALA A 120 -17.77 -1.78 2.50
C ALA A 120 -17.36 -0.50 3.26
N PHE A 121 -18.22 0.00 4.15
CA PHE A 121 -17.91 1.16 4.99
C PHE A 121 -16.71 0.89 5.90
N PHE A 122 -16.72 -0.22 6.66
CA PHE A 122 -15.61 -0.57 7.54
C PHE A 122 -14.32 -0.83 6.78
N PHE A 123 -14.40 -1.39 5.57
CA PHE A 123 -13.25 -1.50 4.69
C PHE A 123 -12.66 -0.13 4.34
N ILE A 124 -13.47 0.78 3.79
CA ILE A 124 -12.99 2.11 3.40
C ILE A 124 -12.44 2.84 4.62
N PHE A 125 -13.16 2.80 5.74
CA PHE A 125 -12.72 3.43 6.99
C PHE A 125 -11.38 2.88 7.48
N SER A 126 -11.24 1.56 7.60
CA SER A 126 -9.98 0.93 8.04
C SER A 126 -8.82 1.22 7.06
N ARG A 127 -9.10 1.28 5.76
CA ARG A 127 -8.10 1.65 4.74
C ARG A 127 -7.65 3.10 4.87
N VAL A 128 -8.58 4.04 5.09
CA VAL A 128 -8.26 5.47 5.28
C VAL A 128 -7.45 5.67 6.55
N VAL A 129 -7.90 5.11 7.67
CA VAL A 129 -7.19 5.22 8.96
C VAL A 129 -5.80 4.60 8.86
N GLY A 130 -5.70 3.38 8.30
CA GLY A 130 -4.41 2.72 8.12
C GLY A 130 -3.47 3.48 7.17
N ALA A 131 -3.98 4.13 6.13
CA ALA A 131 -3.16 4.95 5.24
C ALA A 131 -2.65 6.22 5.97
N ALA A 132 -3.50 6.87 6.76
CA ALA A 132 -3.13 8.04 7.56
C ALA A 132 -2.01 7.72 8.57
N PHE A 133 -2.12 6.60 9.31
CA PHE A 133 -1.06 6.20 10.25
C PHE A 133 0.27 5.87 9.57
N ARG A 134 0.23 5.16 8.43
CA ARG A 134 1.46 4.88 7.67
C ARG A 134 2.14 6.16 7.20
N MET A 135 1.36 7.12 6.70
CA MET A 135 1.87 8.41 6.29
C MET A 135 2.45 9.18 7.48
N TYR A 136 1.73 9.23 8.59
CA TYR A 136 2.18 9.91 9.82
C TYR A 136 3.54 9.40 10.27
N ILE A 137 3.74 8.08 10.36
CA ILE A 137 5.01 7.49 10.79
C ILE A 137 6.16 7.89 9.85
N VAL A 138 5.96 7.77 8.54
CA VAL A 138 7.00 8.11 7.55
C VAL A 138 7.37 9.60 7.61
N VAL A 139 6.37 10.48 7.67
CA VAL A 139 6.60 11.93 7.76
C VAL A 139 7.25 12.29 9.09
N ASN A 140 6.87 11.66 10.19
CA ASN A 140 7.45 11.93 11.51
C ASN A 140 8.93 11.56 11.56
N VAL A 141 9.34 10.43 10.95
CA VAL A 141 10.77 10.09 10.82
C VAL A 141 11.53 11.17 10.06
N LEU A 142 11.02 11.64 8.92
CA LEU A 142 11.69 12.71 8.18
C LEU A 142 11.65 14.05 8.91
N GLN A 143 10.60 14.31 9.69
CA GLN A 143 10.53 15.50 10.53
C GLN A 143 11.70 15.51 11.52
N GLU A 144 11.81 14.45 12.31
CA GLU A 144 12.78 14.34 13.41
C GLU A 144 14.23 14.34 12.91
N PHE A 145 14.54 13.67 11.79
CA PHE A 145 15.91 13.53 11.31
C PHE A 145 16.36 14.59 10.31
N VAL A 146 15.45 15.45 9.82
CA VAL A 146 15.77 16.42 8.75
C VAL A 146 15.15 17.78 9.01
N PHE A 147 13.83 17.84 9.13
CA PHE A 147 13.10 19.10 9.02
C PHE A 147 13.04 19.91 10.32
N ASP A 148 13.15 19.25 11.48
CA ASP A 148 13.26 19.93 12.77
C ASP A 148 14.57 20.74 12.87
N ASP A 149 15.70 20.17 12.45
CA ASP A 149 17.00 20.88 12.37
C ASP A 149 16.97 22.08 11.42
N MET A 150 16.07 22.05 10.42
CA MET A 150 15.87 23.12 9.44
C MET A 150 14.80 24.15 9.88
N GLY A 151 14.14 23.95 11.03
CA GLY A 151 13.08 24.82 11.53
C GLY A 151 11.78 24.77 10.71
N VAL A 152 11.55 23.70 9.95
CA VAL A 152 10.33 23.54 9.13
C VAL A 152 9.19 22.99 9.99
N PRO A 153 8.02 23.66 10.05
CA PRO A 153 6.90 23.17 10.84
C PRO A 153 6.33 21.84 10.30
N PHE A 154 5.94 20.93 11.18
CA PHE A 154 5.41 19.60 10.82
C PHE A 154 4.28 19.64 9.78
N PHE A 155 3.34 20.59 9.88
CA PHE A 155 2.23 20.69 8.93
C PHE A 155 2.69 20.94 7.49
N VAL A 156 3.81 21.67 7.32
CA VAL A 156 4.41 21.94 6.00
C VAL A 156 4.96 20.65 5.41
N THR A 157 5.67 19.87 6.22
CA THR A 157 6.21 18.56 5.82
C THR A 157 5.08 17.61 5.41
N VAL A 158 4.01 17.52 6.19
CA VAL A 158 2.82 16.71 5.86
C VAL A 158 2.19 17.18 4.53
N ALA A 159 2.04 18.49 4.32
CA ALA A 159 1.44 19.03 3.10
C ALA A 159 2.28 18.72 1.85
N ILE A 160 3.61 18.85 1.92
CA ILE A 160 4.53 18.50 0.83
C ILE A 160 4.42 17.02 0.50
N PHE A 161 4.43 16.14 1.51
CA PHE A 161 4.29 14.70 1.30
C PHE A 161 2.92 14.32 0.72
N MET A 162 1.84 14.96 1.16
CA MET A 162 0.52 14.74 0.58
C MET A 162 0.51 15.11 -0.90
N LEU A 163 1.09 16.26 -1.25
CA LEU A 163 1.17 16.72 -2.63
C LEU A 163 1.99 15.75 -3.50
N LEU A 164 3.14 15.27 -3.01
CA LEU A 164 3.96 14.29 -3.72
C LEU A 164 3.21 12.97 -3.96
N ILE A 165 2.53 12.45 -2.93
CA ILE A 165 1.74 11.21 -3.05
C ILE A 165 0.58 11.40 -4.02
N LEU A 166 -0.12 12.54 -3.97
CA LEU A 166 -1.22 12.84 -4.89
C LEU A 166 -0.73 12.93 -6.34
N LEU A 167 0.37 13.64 -6.59
CA LEU A 167 0.96 13.74 -7.93
C LEU A 167 1.38 12.37 -8.47
N TYR A 168 2.04 11.56 -7.63
CA TYR A 168 2.46 10.21 -7.99
C TYR A 168 1.25 9.30 -8.29
N THR A 169 0.24 9.31 -7.42
CA THR A 169 -0.95 8.46 -7.55
C THR A 169 -1.79 8.85 -8.76
N TYR A 170 -1.92 10.15 -9.03
CA TYR A 170 -2.66 10.66 -10.19
C TYR A 170 -2.02 10.22 -11.51
N GLN A 171 -0.69 10.22 -11.60
CA GLN A 171 0.05 9.82 -12.81
C GLN A 171 0.21 8.29 -12.95
N GLY A 172 0.19 7.54 -11.85
CA GLY A 172 0.53 6.11 -11.79
C GLY A 172 -0.44 5.16 -12.48
N GLY A 173 -1.73 5.16 -12.11
CA GLY A 173 -2.66 4.09 -12.53
C GLY A 173 -2.24 2.67 -12.11
N VAL A 174 -3.10 1.66 -12.34
CA VAL A 174 -2.85 0.28 -11.87
C VAL A 174 -1.64 -0.35 -12.56
N LYS A 175 -1.34 0.01 -13.81
CA LYS A 175 -0.19 -0.52 -14.56
C LYS A 175 1.14 -0.15 -13.90
N THR A 176 1.29 1.06 -13.39
CA THR A 176 2.54 1.51 -12.76
C THR A 176 2.76 0.84 -11.40
N ILE A 177 1.69 0.61 -10.64
CA ILE A 177 1.75 -0.04 -9.31
C ILE A 177 2.34 -1.46 -9.38
N VAL A 178 2.25 -2.15 -10.51
CA VAL A 178 2.87 -3.49 -10.66
C VAL A 178 4.40 -3.41 -10.84
N TYR A 179 4.91 -2.27 -11.35
CA TYR A 179 6.34 -2.07 -11.62
C TYR A 179 7.07 -1.27 -10.54
N THR A 180 6.34 -0.64 -9.61
CA THR A 180 6.87 0.18 -8.51
C THR A 180 6.60 -0.49 -7.17
#